data_AF-Q8LSF6-F1
#
_entry.id   AF-Q8LSF6-F1
#
_cell.length_a   1.000
_cell.length_b   1.000
_cell.length_c   1.000
_cell.angle_alpha   90.00
_cell.angle_beta   90.00
_cell.angle_gamma   90.00
#
_symmetry.space_group_name_H-M   'P 1'
#
loop_
_entity.id
_entity.type
_entity.pdbx_description
1 polymer ?
#
loop_
_entity_poly.entity_id
_entity_poly.type
_entity_poly.pdbx_seq_one_letter_code
_entity_poly.pdbx_strand_id
1 'polypeptide(L)'
;WNENYNDWMALRSPFEAGSPESKIIVTTRNQQVASMMGTVSAYDLKEMSYDHCLSLFAQHALGSTNFDNHPNLKVVGEAIVKRCK
;
A
#
# COMPACT_ATOMS: atom_id res chain seq x y z
N TRP A 1 2.09 -7.64 15.57
CA TRP A 1 1.76 -6.27 16.02
C TRP A 1 0.80 -6.41 17.17
N ASN A 2 1.09 -5.82 18.32
CA ASN A 2 0.15 -5.76 19.44
C ASN A 2 -0.36 -4.32 19.59
N GLU A 3 -1.44 -4.13 20.33
CA GLU A 3 -2.05 -2.82 20.60
C GLU A 3 -1.52 -2.21 21.91
N ASN A 4 -0.35 -2.64 22.38
CA ASN A 4 0.20 -2.15 23.65
C ASN A 4 0.80 -0.76 23.48
N TYR A 5 0.14 0.22 24.11
CA TYR A 5 0.55 1.62 24.09
C TYR A 5 2.00 1.87 24.51
N ASN A 6 2.47 1.18 25.56
CA ASN A 6 3.80 1.42 26.09
C ASN A 6 4.90 0.91 25.15
N ASP A 7 4.66 -0.22 24.48
CA ASP A 7 5.59 -0.77 23.48
C ASP A 7 5.75 0.20 22.30
N TRP A 8 4.65 0.83 21.87
CA TRP A 8 4.65 1.81 20.80
C TRP A 8 5.31 3.14 21.18
N MET A 9 5.10 3.62 22.41
CA MET A 9 5.79 4.80 22.92
C MET A 9 7.30 4.57 23.05
N ALA A 10 7.73 3.38 23.51
CA ALA A 10 9.13 3.01 23.56
C ALA A 10 9.75 2.97 22.15
N LEU A 11 9.01 2.44 21.16
CA LEU A 11 9.45 2.44 19.76
C LEU A 11 9.52 3.85 19.15
N ARG A 12 8.63 4.75 19.56
CA ARG A 12 8.60 6.14 19.07
C ARG A 12 9.77 6.96 19.57
N SER A 13 10.22 6.75 20.80
CA SER A 13 11.20 7.63 21.46
C SER A 13 12.49 7.89 20.66
N PRO A 14 13.17 6.90 20.04
CA PRO A 14 14.39 7.14 19.26
C PRO A 14 14.18 8.07 18.06
N PHE A 15 12.96 8.16 17.54
CA PHE A 15 12.62 8.93 16.36
C PHE A 15 12.49 10.43 16.62
N GLU A 16 12.41 10.84 17.88
CA GLU A 16 12.37 12.25 18.27
C GLU A 16 13.74 12.94 18.16
N ALA A 17 14.81 12.17 18.01
CA ALA A 17 16.17 12.68 17.82
C ALA A 17 16.51 13.07 16.37
N GLY A 18 15.57 12.94 15.43
CA GLY A 18 15.77 13.32 14.03
C GLY A 18 16.03 14.82 13.86
N SER A 19 16.78 15.19 12.81
CA SER A 19 16.93 16.62 12.46
C SER A 19 15.57 17.23 12.14
N PRO A 20 15.39 18.55 12.32
CA PRO A 20 14.20 19.25 11.85
C PRO A 20 13.85 18.85 10.41
N GLU A 21 12.55 18.71 10.13
CA GLU A 21 12.00 18.29 8.83
C GLU A 21 12.16 16.80 8.47
N SER A 22 12.85 16.00 9.29
CA SER A 22 12.80 14.53 9.18
C SER A 22 11.37 14.02 9.32
N LYS A 23 10.98 13.06 8.49
CA LYS A 23 9.64 12.45 8.51
C LYS A 23 9.74 10.94 8.59
N ILE A 24 8.83 10.34 9.34
CA ILE A 24 8.69 8.89 9.46
C ILE A 24 7.30 8.50 9.00
N ILE A 25 7.24 7.45 8.18
CA ILE A 25 6.01 6.87 7.67
C ILE A 25 5.84 5.51 8.34
N VAL A 26 4.74 5.35 9.06
CA VAL A 26 4.36 4.07 9.68
C VAL A 26 3.25 3.45 8.84
N THR A 27 3.44 2.20 8.41
CA THR A 27 2.42 1.41 7.71
C THR A 27 1.94 0.27 8.60
N THR A 28 0.64 0.11 8.76
CA THR A 28 0.04 -0.97 9.56
C THR A 28 -1.29 -1.39 8.96
N ARG A 29 -1.67 -2.67 9.18
CA ARG A 29 -3.02 -3.17 8.85
C ARG A 29 -4.01 -2.93 10.00
N ASN A 30 -3.55 -2.44 11.15
CA ASN A 30 -4.37 -2.19 12.33
C ASN A 30 -4.59 -0.68 12.52
N GLN A 31 -5.84 -0.23 12.40
CA GLN A 31 -6.22 1.18 12.56
C GLN A 31 -5.94 1.74 13.97
N GLN A 32 -6.04 0.92 15.02
CA GLN A 32 -5.74 1.34 16.39
C GLN A 32 -4.26 1.69 16.53
N VAL A 33 -3.38 0.85 15.96
CA VAL A 33 -1.94 1.13 15.90
C VAL A 33 -1.67 2.42 15.12
N ALA A 34 -2.36 2.64 13.99
CA ALA A 34 -2.20 3.85 13.19
C ALA A 34 -2.60 5.10 13.98
N SER A 35 -3.71 5.03 14.74
CA SER A 35 -4.15 6.12 15.60
C SER A 35 -3.21 6.40 16.77
N MET A 36 -2.51 5.38 17.26
CA MET A 36 -1.61 5.48 18.40
C MET A 36 -0.25 6.06 18.03
N MET A 37 0.29 5.66 16.89
CA MET A 37 1.58 6.12 16.37
C MET A 37 1.49 7.42 15.57
N GLY A 38 0.32 7.70 14.98
CA GLY A 38 0.09 8.84 14.11
C GLY A 38 0.19 10.17 14.85
N THR A 39 0.93 11.11 14.28
CA THR A 39 0.89 12.53 14.65
C THR A 39 -0.15 13.31 13.84
N VAL A 40 -0.72 12.67 12.82
CA VAL A 40 -1.78 13.15 11.92
C VAL A 40 -2.75 12.01 11.63
N SER A 41 -3.91 12.33 11.07
CA SER A 41 -4.89 11.32 10.63
C SER A 41 -4.23 10.29 9.71
N ALA A 42 -4.48 9.01 9.97
CA ALA A 42 -3.97 7.92 9.16
C ALA A 42 -4.52 8.00 7.72
N TYR A 43 -3.64 7.73 6.76
CA TYR A 43 -4.05 7.58 5.37
C TYR A 43 -4.60 6.17 5.16
N ASP A 44 -5.89 6.07 4.85
CA ASP A 44 -6.55 4.81 4.53
C ASP A 44 -6.27 4.43 3.07
N LEU A 45 -5.35 3.48 2.88
CA LEU A 45 -4.94 3.02 1.56
C LEU A 45 -6.08 2.22 0.92
N LYS A 46 -6.69 2.80 -0.11
CA LYS A 46 -7.77 2.18 -0.88
C LYS A 46 -7.24 1.18 -1.89
N GLU A 47 -8.13 0.27 -2.30
CA GLU A 47 -7.90 -0.60 -3.45
C GLU A 47 -7.60 0.23 -4.71
N MET A 48 -6.75 -0.31 -5.58
CA MET A 48 -6.47 0.31 -6.87
C MET A 48 -7.69 0.23 -7.78
N SER A 49 -7.81 1.18 -8.70
CA SER A 49 -8.83 1.11 -9.75
C SER A 49 -8.58 -0.12 -10.63
N TYR A 50 -9.65 -0.63 -11.24
CA TYR A 50 -9.58 -1.75 -12.17
C TYR A 50 -8.53 -1.53 -13.28
N ASP A 51 -8.48 -0.33 -13.85
CA ASP A 51 -7.54 0.01 -14.92
C ASP A 51 -6.08 -0.01 -14.44
N HIS A 52 -5.82 0.48 -13.21
CA HIS A 52 -4.49 0.41 -12.61
C HIS A 52 -4.11 -1.03 -12.27
N CYS A 53 -5.03 -1.85 -11.76
CA CYS A 53 -4.80 -3.28 -11.56
C CYS A 53 -4.47 -4.00 -12.87
N LEU A 54 -5.17 -3.67 -13.96
CA LEU A 54 -4.94 -4.26 -15.27
C LEU A 54 -3.59 -3.85 -15.86
N SER A 55 -3.21 -2.58 -15.72
CA SER A 55 -1.89 -2.07 -16.12
C SER A 55 -0.76 -2.71 -15.33
N LEU A 56 -0.91 -2.81 -14.00
CA LEU A 56 0.07 -3.48 -13.14
C LEU A 56 0.20 -4.96 -13.50
N PHE A 57 -0.91 -5.64 -13.75
CA PHE A 57 -0.91 -7.04 -14.17
C PHE A 57 -0.23 -7.22 -15.54
N ALA A 58 -0.51 -6.35 -16.50
CA ALA A 58 0.19 -6.33 -17.79
C ALA A 58 1.70 -6.14 -17.61
N GLN A 59 2.10 -5.23 -16.71
CA GLN A 59 3.51 -4.95 -16.45
C GLN A 59 4.23 -6.18 -15.92
N HIS A 60 3.61 -6.91 -14.99
CA HIS A 60 4.20 -8.14 -14.44
C HIS A 60 4.16 -9.33 -15.41
N ALA A 61 3.10 -9.47 -16.20
CA ALA A 61 2.93 -10.61 -17.10
C ALA A 61 3.67 -10.46 -18.44
N LEU A 62 3.77 -9.23 -18.96
CA LEU A 62 4.21 -8.93 -20.33
C LEU A 62 5.39 -7.95 -20.39
N GLY A 63 5.77 -7.31 -19.28
CA GLY A 63 6.76 -6.23 -19.28
C GLY A 63 6.27 -4.94 -19.97
N SER A 64 4.95 -4.80 -20.19
CA SER A 64 4.29 -3.67 -20.85
C SER A 64 3.17 -3.13 -19.96
N THR A 65 2.83 -1.85 -20.05
CA THR A 65 1.74 -1.25 -19.26
C THR A 65 0.34 -1.59 -19.78
N ASN A 66 0.24 -2.31 -20.90
CA ASN A 66 -1.03 -2.72 -21.49
C ASN A 66 -0.91 -3.99 -22.34
N PHE A 67 -2.06 -4.40 -22.91
CA PHE A 67 -2.20 -5.59 -23.75
C PHE A 67 -2.27 -5.29 -25.25
N ASP A 68 -1.96 -4.08 -25.71
CA ASP A 68 -2.22 -3.66 -27.10
C ASP A 68 -1.45 -4.51 -28.12
N ASN A 69 -0.22 -4.91 -27.78
CA ASN A 69 0.60 -5.82 -28.58
C ASN A 69 0.24 -7.31 -28.39
N HIS A 70 -0.68 -7.62 -27.47
CA HIS A 70 -1.09 -8.98 -27.09
C HIS A 70 -2.62 -9.11 -26.99
N PRO A 71 -3.38 -8.84 -28.07
CA PRO A 71 -4.84 -8.76 -28.04
C PRO A 71 -5.51 -10.08 -27.59
N ASN A 72 -4.88 -11.22 -27.88
CA ASN A 72 -5.33 -12.55 -27.44
C ASN A 72 -5.22 -12.75 -25.91
N LEU A 73 -4.26 -12.09 -25.27
CA LEU A 73 -4.05 -12.18 -23.82
C LEU A 73 -4.89 -11.17 -23.03
N LYS A 74 -5.37 -10.11 -23.68
CA LYS A 74 -6.19 -9.06 -23.05
C LYS A 74 -7.40 -9.64 -22.32
N VAL A 75 -8.18 -10.50 -23.00
CA VAL A 75 -9.39 -11.10 -22.42
C VAL A 75 -9.07 -11.96 -21.19
N VAL A 76 -7.96 -12.70 -21.23
CA VAL A 76 -7.50 -13.52 -20.10
C VAL A 76 -7.03 -12.64 -18.95
N GLY A 77 -6.24 -11.59 -19.23
CA GLY A 77 -5.76 -10.64 -18.23
C GLY A 77 -6.90 -9.92 -17.52
N GLU A 78 -7.89 -9.44 -18.27
CA GLU A 78 -9.11 -8.84 -17.73
C GLU A 78 -9.89 -9.83 -16.85
N ALA A 79 -10.04 -11.09 -17.28
CA ALA A 79 -10.73 -12.11 -16.50
C ALA A 79 -10.01 -12.45 -15.18
N ILE A 80 -8.67 -12.46 -15.18
CA ILE A 80 -7.86 -12.66 -13.97
C ILE A 80 -8.05 -11.47 -13.02
N VAL A 81 -7.86 -10.25 -13.51
CA VAL A 81 -7.97 -9.03 -12.69
C VAL A 81 -9.36 -8.87 -12.07
N LYS A 82 -10.42 -9.26 -12.80
CA LYS A 82 -11.80 -9.27 -12.25
C LYS A 82 -11.97 -10.17 -11.03
N ARG A 83 -11.11 -11.17 -10.84
CA ARG A 83 -11.14 -12.09 -9.68
C ARG A 83 -10.29 -11.61 -8.51
N CYS A 84 -9.49 -10.56 -8.67
CA CYS A 84 -8.53 -10.08 -7.67
C CYS A 84 -9.13 -9.09 -6.67
N LYS A 85 -10.37 -9.33 -6.21
CA LYS A 85 -11.01 -8.60 -5.12
C LYS A 85 -11.01 -9.45 -3.86
#